data_AF-A0A521GC51-F1
#
_entry.id   AF-A0A521GC51-F1
#
_cell.length_a   1.000
_cell.length_b   1.000
_cell.length_c   1.000
_cell.angle_alpha   90.00
_cell.angle_beta   90.00
_cell.angle_gamma   90.00
#
_symmetry.space_group_name_H-M   'P 1'
#
loop_
_entity.id
_entity.type
_entity.pdbx_description
1 polymer ?
#
loop_
_entity_poly.entity_id
_entity_poly.type
_entity_poly.pdbx_seq_one_letter_code
_entity_poly.pdbx_strand_id
1 'polypeptide(L)'
;MNAQPFYLHLIKRSATLLFWFVALLSGVILFFVVKTTSLEQFPSFTTSLSHVKLKMPPVKVAEESYRQVAINANSPVSVSFYYSNPAQLRKDFGVYASQILFPVFLLISLLLIGCWQAKRIFDTLGTPNVFSRANVKRIQVIASLFIVYKLLDVIVWLIVQKDVLAMLDTYGIKYDIIHSLSFSETFVFAILLFGLAEVFRSGLQLKQEQDLTI
;
A
#
# COMPACT_ATOMS: atom_id res chain seq x y z
N MET A 1 6.75 -25.78 36.69
CA MET A 1 6.26 -25.46 35.33
C MET A 1 5.31 -24.28 35.44
N ASN A 2 5.73 -23.06 35.09
CA ASN A 2 4.81 -21.92 35.06
C ASN A 2 3.95 -22.02 33.79
N ALA A 3 2.69 -22.40 33.96
CA ALA A 3 1.73 -22.39 32.86
C ALA A 3 1.62 -20.96 32.30
N GLN A 4 1.78 -20.80 30.99
CA GLN A 4 1.54 -19.50 30.37
C GLN A 4 0.07 -19.13 30.58
N PRO A 5 -0.22 -17.88 30.95
CA PRO A 5 -1.59 -17.46 31.20
C PRO A 5 -2.42 -17.54 29.91
N PHE A 6 -3.66 -18.02 30.05
CA PHE A 6 -4.59 -18.32 28.95
C PHE A 6 -4.71 -17.19 27.92
N TYR A 7 -4.69 -15.92 28.36
CA TYR A 7 -4.80 -14.76 27.48
C TYR A 7 -3.63 -14.63 26.48
N LEU A 8 -2.41 -15.02 26.85
CA LEU A 8 -1.26 -14.98 25.93
C LEU A 8 -1.40 -16.01 24.82
N HIS A 9 -1.93 -17.19 25.16
CA HIS A 9 -2.17 -18.22 24.16
C HIS A 9 -3.22 -17.75 23.15
N LEU A 10 -4.30 -17.12 23.63
CA LEU A 10 -5.34 -16.56 22.79
C LEU A 10 -4.79 -15.50 21.84
N ILE A 11 -4.00 -14.54 22.34
CA ILE A 11 -3.39 -13.47 21.52
C ILE A 11 -2.52 -14.05 20.40
N LYS A 12 -1.66 -15.03 20.71
CA LYS A 12 -0.78 -15.66 19.70
C LYS A 12 -1.56 -16.39 18.61
N ARG A 13 -2.61 -17.13 19.00
CA ARG A 13 -3.49 -17.81 18.05
C ARG A 13 -4.23 -16.80 17.17
N SER A 14 -4.80 -15.76 17.77
CA SER A 14 -5.49 -14.69 17.04
C SER A 14 -4.57 -13.99 16.05
N ALA A 15 -3.34 -13.66 16.42
CA ALA A 15 -2.35 -13.07 15.51
C ALA A 15 -2.00 -14.00 14.34
N THR A 16 -1.88 -15.30 14.59
CA THR A 16 -1.61 -16.31 13.55
C THR A 16 -2.79 -16.45 12.60
N LEU A 17 -4.02 -16.54 13.13
CA LEU A 17 -5.24 -16.61 12.33
C LEU A 17 -5.42 -15.35 11.49
N LEU A 18 -5.18 -14.16 12.07
CA LEU A 18 -5.24 -12.89 11.37
C LEU A 18 -4.25 -12.85 10.20
N PHE A 19 -3.01 -13.30 10.40
CA PHE A 19 -2.01 -13.37 9.33
C PHE A 19 -2.48 -14.26 8.17
N TRP A 20 -2.97 -15.47 8.45
CA TRP A 20 -3.44 -16.38 7.40
C TRP A 20 -4.70 -15.87 6.70
N PHE A 21 -5.61 -15.25 7.44
CA PHE A 21 -6.79 -14.62 6.88
C PHE A 21 -6.39 -13.50 5.90
N VAL A 22 -5.48 -12.60 6.31
CA VAL A 22 -4.96 -11.53 5.44
C VAL A 22 -4.24 -12.10 4.22
N ALA A 23 -3.46 -13.17 4.39
CA ALA A 23 -2.77 -13.84 3.28
C ALA A 23 -3.76 -14.44 2.26
N LEU A 24 -4.79 -15.13 2.75
CA LEU A 24 -5.84 -15.71 1.90
C LEU A 24 -6.61 -14.62 1.16
N LEU A 25 -7.05 -13.58 1.88
CA LEU A 25 -7.76 -12.44 1.28
C LEU A 25 -6.91 -11.74 0.22
N SER A 26 -5.62 -11.53 0.49
CA SER A 26 -4.68 -10.95 -0.47
C SER A 26 -4.55 -11.82 -1.73
N GLY A 27 -4.47 -13.14 -1.57
CA GLY A 27 -4.43 -14.08 -2.70
C GLY A 27 -5.71 -14.03 -3.54
N VAL A 28 -6.88 -13.93 -2.90
CA VAL A 28 -8.16 -13.76 -3.58
C VAL A 28 -8.20 -12.43 -4.35
N ILE A 29 -7.77 -11.32 -3.75
CA ILE A 29 -7.69 -10.02 -4.43
C ILE A 29 -6.77 -10.08 -5.65
N LEU A 30 -5.57 -10.65 -5.51
CA LEU A 30 -4.64 -10.82 -6.64
C LEU A 30 -5.24 -11.69 -7.73
N PHE A 31 -5.91 -12.78 -7.38
CA PHE A 31 -6.59 -13.64 -8.34
C PHE A 31 -7.66 -12.87 -9.12
N PHE A 32 -8.51 -12.09 -8.44
CA PHE A 32 -9.51 -11.27 -9.11
C PHE A 32 -8.89 -10.21 -10.01
N VAL A 33 -7.88 -9.50 -9.52
CA VAL A 33 -7.18 -8.45 -10.29
C VAL A 33 -6.54 -9.05 -11.56
N VAL A 34 -5.82 -10.17 -11.45
CA VAL A 34 -5.23 -10.87 -12.61
C VAL A 34 -6.32 -11.43 -13.53
N LYS A 35 -7.40 -11.99 -12.98
CA LYS A 35 -8.51 -12.52 -13.79
C LYS A 35 -9.22 -11.41 -14.57
N THR A 36 -9.46 -10.25 -13.95
CA THR A 36 -9.99 -9.07 -14.65
C THR A 36 -9.04 -8.55 -15.73
N THR A 37 -7.75 -8.85 -15.61
CA THR A 37 -6.75 -8.57 -16.64
C THR A 37 -6.87 -9.51 -17.84
N SER A 38 -7.35 -10.74 -17.62
CA SER A 38 -7.38 -11.82 -18.62
C SER A 38 -8.67 -11.92 -19.45
N LEU A 39 -9.71 -11.13 -19.15
CA LEU A 39 -11.05 -11.33 -19.72
C LEU A 39 -11.62 -10.09 -20.40
N GLU A 40 -12.06 -10.31 -21.64
CA GLU A 40 -12.70 -9.44 -22.63
C GLU A 40 -14.02 -8.79 -22.17
N GLN A 41 -14.36 -8.86 -20.88
CA GLN A 41 -15.72 -8.59 -20.40
C GLN A 41 -15.91 -7.23 -19.74
N PHE A 42 -14.85 -6.54 -19.29
CA PHE A 42 -14.98 -5.19 -18.71
C PHE A 42 -13.76 -4.33 -19.01
N PRO A 43 -13.80 -3.52 -20.06
CA PRO A 43 -12.61 -2.87 -20.56
C PRO A 43 -12.46 -1.48 -19.96
N SER A 44 -12.76 -1.33 -18.68
CA SER A 44 -12.68 -0.02 -18.05
C SER A 44 -11.87 0.00 -16.79
N PHE A 45 -11.00 0.98 -16.69
CA PHE A 45 -10.27 1.25 -15.47
C PHE A 45 -10.27 2.74 -15.17
N THR A 46 -10.38 3.07 -13.89
CA THR A 46 -10.36 4.44 -13.40
C THR A 46 -9.10 4.64 -12.57
N THR A 47 -8.32 5.65 -12.93
CA THR A 47 -7.20 6.12 -12.11
C THR A 47 -7.55 7.47 -11.48
N SER A 48 -7.18 7.64 -10.21
CA SER A 48 -7.31 8.91 -9.51
C SER A 48 -5.99 9.67 -9.61
N LEU A 49 -6.03 10.88 -10.15
CA LEU A 49 -4.91 11.80 -10.29
C LEU A 49 -4.89 12.77 -9.11
N SER A 50 -4.46 12.28 -7.94
CA SER A 50 -4.33 13.09 -6.72
C SER A 50 -3.39 14.29 -6.85
N HIS A 51 -2.47 14.25 -7.82
CA HIS A 51 -1.48 15.29 -8.10
C HIS A 51 -1.87 16.24 -9.23
N VAL A 52 -3.09 16.14 -9.77
CA VAL A 52 -3.54 16.95 -10.90
C VAL A 52 -4.84 17.67 -10.54
N LYS A 53 -4.92 18.96 -10.84
CA LYS A 53 -6.17 19.74 -10.78
C LYS A 53 -6.50 20.28 -12.16
N LEU A 54 -7.73 20.05 -12.58
CA LEU A 54 -8.21 20.53 -13.87
C LEU A 54 -8.70 21.97 -13.75
N LYS A 55 -8.42 22.78 -14.78
CA LYS A 55 -8.89 24.18 -14.87
C LYS A 55 -10.28 24.30 -15.48
N MET A 56 -10.89 23.20 -15.93
CA MET A 56 -12.15 23.18 -16.68
C MET A 56 -13.14 22.16 -16.08
N PRO A 57 -14.46 22.33 -16.28
CA PRO A 57 -15.49 21.39 -15.84
C PRO A 57 -15.32 20.00 -16.47
N PRO A 58 -15.95 18.93 -15.94
CA PRO A 58 -15.77 17.57 -16.45
C PRO A 58 -16.15 17.49 -17.93
N VAL A 59 -15.18 17.13 -18.77
CA VAL A 59 -15.37 16.95 -20.22
C VAL A 59 -15.27 15.45 -20.53
N LYS A 60 -16.20 14.92 -21.32
CA LYS A 60 -15.99 13.65 -22.05
C LYS A 60 -15.09 13.98 -23.23
N VAL A 61 -13.81 13.64 -23.16
CA VAL A 61 -12.80 14.33 -24.00
C VAL A 61 -12.51 13.63 -25.31
N ALA A 62 -12.73 12.31 -25.41
CA ALA A 62 -12.56 11.63 -26.68
C ALA A 62 -13.32 10.32 -26.75
N GLU A 63 -13.92 10.11 -27.92
CA GLU A 63 -14.42 8.83 -28.41
C GLU A 63 -13.62 8.52 -29.67
N GLU A 64 -12.49 7.83 -29.50
CA GLU A 64 -11.86 7.14 -30.63
C GLU A 64 -12.65 5.86 -30.88
N SER A 65 -12.65 5.35 -32.12
CA SER A 65 -13.51 4.24 -32.57
C SER A 65 -13.54 3.00 -31.67
N TYR A 66 -12.55 2.84 -30.78
CA TYR A 66 -12.44 1.73 -29.83
C TYR A 66 -12.00 2.12 -28.41
N ARG A 67 -11.90 3.42 -28.09
CA ARG A 67 -11.44 3.93 -26.78
C ARG A 67 -12.21 5.20 -26.39
N GLN A 68 -12.86 5.17 -25.23
CA GLN A 68 -13.46 6.36 -24.61
C GLN A 68 -12.65 6.75 -23.37
N VAL A 69 -12.35 8.04 -23.23
CA VAL A 69 -11.70 8.61 -22.04
C VAL A 69 -12.67 9.58 -21.38
N ALA A 70 -13.14 9.23 -20.18
CA ALA A 70 -13.98 10.08 -19.36
C ALA A 70 -13.17 10.68 -18.22
N ILE A 71 -13.24 12.00 -18.07
CA ILE A 71 -12.50 12.71 -17.03
C ILE A 71 -13.50 13.33 -16.07
N ASN A 72 -13.43 12.89 -14.82
CA ASN A 72 -14.17 13.47 -13.73
C ASN A 72 -13.29 14.52 -13.04
N ALA A 73 -13.70 15.78 -13.16
CA ALA A 73 -12.99 16.93 -12.62
C ALA A 73 -13.26 17.16 -11.12
N ASN A 74 -14.09 16.35 -10.47
CA ASN A 74 -14.26 16.39 -9.03
C ASN A 74 -12.91 16.13 -8.35
N SER A 75 -12.65 16.73 -7.20
CA SER A 75 -11.42 16.49 -6.45
C SER A 75 -11.58 15.23 -5.57
N PRO A 76 -10.75 14.18 -5.71
CA PRO A 76 -9.60 14.08 -6.61
C PRO A 76 -9.99 13.76 -8.06
N VAL A 77 -9.28 14.39 -9.01
CA VAL A 77 -9.52 14.22 -10.45
C VAL A 77 -9.39 12.74 -10.78
N SER A 78 -10.31 12.18 -11.55
CA SER A 78 -10.20 10.79 -11.99
C SER A 78 -10.37 10.66 -13.50
N VAL A 79 -9.58 9.78 -14.09
CA VAL A 79 -9.63 9.45 -15.51
C VAL A 79 -10.06 8.01 -15.65
N SER A 80 -11.17 7.80 -16.34
CA SER A 80 -11.71 6.49 -16.66
C SER A 80 -11.48 6.19 -18.13
N PHE A 81 -10.82 5.10 -18.40
CA PHE A 81 -10.59 4.57 -19.73
C PHE A 81 -11.64 3.49 -19.99
N TYR A 82 -12.23 3.44 -21.17
CA TYR A 82 -13.16 2.40 -21.61
C TYR A 82 -12.71 1.90 -22.99
N TYR A 83 -12.46 0.60 -23.18
CA TYR A 83 -11.97 0.04 -24.45
C TYR A 83 -12.99 -0.89 -25.11
N SER A 84 -13.56 -0.52 -26.24
CA SER A 84 -14.49 -1.41 -26.95
C SER A 84 -13.79 -2.61 -27.62
N ASN A 85 -12.44 -2.62 -27.68
CA ASN A 85 -11.64 -3.66 -28.32
C ASN A 85 -10.46 -4.13 -27.40
N PRO A 86 -10.37 -5.43 -27.06
CA PRO A 86 -9.29 -5.99 -26.25
C PRO A 86 -7.88 -5.78 -26.82
N ALA A 87 -7.74 -5.68 -28.15
CA ALA A 87 -6.45 -5.44 -28.79
C ALA A 87 -5.88 -4.05 -28.48
N GLN A 88 -6.73 -3.06 -28.23
CA GLN A 88 -6.29 -1.73 -27.81
C GLN A 88 -5.88 -1.70 -26.34
N LEU A 89 -6.59 -2.44 -25.47
CA LEU A 89 -6.17 -2.60 -24.07
C LEU A 89 -4.75 -3.17 -23.96
N ARG A 90 -4.37 -4.11 -24.85
CA ARG A 90 -3.00 -4.65 -24.88
C ARG A 90 -1.94 -3.60 -25.21
N LYS A 91 -2.26 -2.60 -26.04
CA LYS A 91 -1.34 -1.50 -26.37
C LYS A 91 -1.15 -0.57 -25.17
N ASP A 92 -2.22 -0.32 -24.42
CA ASP A 92 -2.21 0.54 -23.23
C ASP A 92 -1.94 -0.26 -21.93
N PHE A 93 -1.55 -1.53 -22.05
CA PHE A 93 -1.34 -2.43 -20.91
C PHE A 93 -0.29 -1.90 -19.93
N GLY A 94 0.73 -1.19 -20.43
CA GLY A 94 1.74 -0.56 -19.58
C GLY A 94 1.16 0.47 -18.61
N VAL A 95 0.17 1.25 -19.04
CA VAL A 95 -0.51 2.24 -18.20
C VAL A 95 -1.41 1.53 -17.18
N TYR A 96 -2.16 0.53 -17.61
CA TYR A 96 -2.98 -0.29 -16.69
C TYR A 96 -2.11 -0.98 -15.62
N ALA A 97 -1.01 -1.61 -16.03
CA ALA A 97 -0.11 -2.33 -15.14
C ALA A 97 0.55 -1.39 -14.12
N SER A 98 0.98 -0.20 -14.55
CA SER A 98 1.62 0.78 -13.66
C SER A 98 0.63 1.47 -12.71
N GLN A 99 -0.62 1.67 -13.13
CA GLN A 99 -1.65 2.35 -12.33
C GLN A 99 -2.41 1.43 -11.37
N ILE A 100 -2.53 0.14 -11.71
CA ILE A 100 -3.40 -0.79 -10.96
C ILE A 100 -2.61 -1.98 -10.45
N LEU A 101 -1.99 -2.76 -11.34
CA LEU A 101 -1.32 -4.01 -10.93
C LEU A 101 -0.16 -3.73 -9.97
N PHE A 102 0.70 -2.78 -10.31
CA PHE A 102 1.88 -2.46 -9.53
C PHE A 102 1.54 -1.91 -8.14
N PRO A 103 0.67 -0.88 -7.97
CA PRO A 103 0.30 -0.38 -6.66
C PRO A 103 -0.40 -1.42 -5.80
N VAL A 104 -1.31 -2.22 -6.38
CA VAL A 104 -2.00 -3.29 -5.65
C VAL A 104 -1.02 -4.35 -5.17
N PHE A 105 -0.11 -4.79 -6.03
CA PHE A 105 0.90 -5.78 -5.67
C PHE A 105 1.82 -5.26 -4.56
N LEU A 106 2.27 -4.01 -4.67
CA LEU A 106 3.14 -3.38 -3.68
C LEU A 106 2.40 -3.22 -2.34
N LEU A 107 1.15 -2.76 -2.35
CA LEU A 107 0.32 -2.62 -1.15
C LEU A 107 0.13 -3.96 -0.43
N ILE A 108 -0.21 -5.01 -1.17
CA ILE A 108 -0.36 -6.36 -0.64
C ILE A 108 0.97 -6.85 -0.05
N SER A 109 2.09 -6.60 -0.73
CA SER A 109 3.41 -6.97 -0.23
C SER A 109 3.74 -6.26 1.09
N LEU A 110 3.51 -4.95 1.20
CA LEU A 110 3.71 -4.19 2.44
C LEU A 110 2.84 -4.73 3.57
N LEU A 111 1.56 -5.00 3.29
CA LEU A 111 0.61 -5.54 4.27
C LEU A 111 1.07 -6.92 4.79
N LEU A 112 1.44 -7.83 3.89
CA LEU A 112 1.90 -9.17 4.27
C LEU A 112 3.19 -9.14 5.08
N ILE A 113 4.17 -8.31 4.68
CA ILE A 113 5.40 -8.12 5.45
C ILE A 113 5.07 -7.56 6.83
N GLY A 114 4.22 -6.52 6.92
CA GLY A 114 3.82 -5.91 8.19
C GLY A 114 3.13 -6.91 9.13
N CYS A 115 2.13 -7.65 8.64
CA CYS A 115 1.45 -8.69 9.40
C CYS A 115 2.39 -9.81 9.83
N TRP A 116 3.33 -10.21 8.98
CA TRP A 116 4.32 -11.23 9.30
C TRP A 116 5.26 -10.77 10.43
N GLN A 117 5.75 -9.53 10.37
CA GLN A 117 6.57 -8.96 11.45
C GLN A 117 5.79 -8.86 12.77
N ALA A 118 4.53 -8.39 12.71
CA ALA A 118 3.66 -8.31 13.87
C ALA A 118 3.43 -9.68 14.50
N LYS A 119 3.09 -10.70 13.68
CA LYS A 119 2.97 -12.09 14.13
C LYS A 119 4.22 -12.57 14.86
N ARG A 120 5.41 -12.31 14.30
CA ARG A 120 6.69 -12.70 14.91
C ARG A 120 6.95 -12.02 16.26
N ILE A 121 6.48 -10.78 16.45
CA ILE A 121 6.52 -10.10 17.76
C ILE A 121 5.57 -10.82 18.73
N PHE A 122 4.32 -11.07 18.32
CA PHE A 122 3.32 -11.77 19.15
C PHE A 122 3.79 -13.16 19.60
N ASP A 123 4.43 -13.92 18.72
CA ASP A 123 4.96 -15.26 19.03
C ASP A 123 5.93 -15.24 20.22
N THR A 124 6.68 -14.14 20.41
CA THR A 124 7.64 -13.98 21.51
C THR A 124 7.02 -13.50 22.82
N LEU A 125 5.75 -13.07 22.86
CA LEU A 125 5.11 -12.57 24.09
C LEU A 125 5.13 -13.60 25.22
N GLY A 126 5.40 -13.13 26.45
CA GLY A 126 5.53 -13.98 27.64
C GLY A 126 6.72 -14.94 27.61
N THR A 127 7.73 -14.66 26.78
CA THR A 127 9.02 -15.37 26.79
C THR A 127 10.13 -14.40 27.22
N PRO A 128 11.30 -14.89 27.66
CA PRO A 128 12.45 -14.03 27.92
C PRO A 128 12.92 -13.23 26.69
N ASN A 129 12.47 -13.59 25.49
CA ASN A 129 12.90 -13.02 24.22
C ASN A 129 12.04 -11.84 23.74
N VAL A 130 11.06 -11.37 24.53
CA VAL A 130 10.25 -10.18 24.21
C VAL A 130 11.14 -8.97 23.95
N PHE A 131 12.06 -8.70 24.88
CA PHE A 131 13.10 -7.70 24.71
C PHE A 131 14.30 -8.35 24.03
N SER A 132 14.25 -8.42 22.70
CA SER A 132 15.34 -8.94 21.89
C SER A 132 15.66 -7.96 20.76
N ARG A 133 16.92 -7.95 20.31
CA ARG A 133 17.33 -7.16 19.14
C ARG A 133 16.49 -7.49 17.90
N ALA A 134 16.03 -8.74 17.79
CA ALA A 134 15.13 -9.16 16.73
C ALA A 134 13.80 -8.40 16.78
N ASN A 135 13.15 -8.31 17.94
CA ASN A 135 11.88 -7.57 18.07
C ASN A 135 12.03 -6.08 17.86
N VAL A 136 13.13 -5.46 18.33
CA VAL A 136 13.43 -4.05 18.04
C VAL A 136 13.48 -3.82 16.52
N LYS A 137 14.24 -4.65 15.79
CA LYS A 137 14.30 -4.57 14.31
C LYS A 137 12.95 -4.78 13.66
N ARG A 138 12.12 -5.70 14.16
CA ARG A 138 10.77 -5.95 13.62
C ARG A 138 9.87 -4.72 13.76
N ILE A 139 9.88 -4.05 14.91
CA ILE A 139 9.12 -2.82 15.13
C ILE A 139 9.62 -1.72 14.21
N GLN A 140 10.94 -1.56 14.07
CA GLN A 140 11.53 -0.60 13.12
C GLN A 140 11.11 -0.88 11.67
N VAL A 141 11.10 -2.15 11.25
CA VAL A 141 10.61 -2.54 9.92
C VAL A 141 9.15 -2.12 9.74
N ILE A 142 8.27 -2.41 10.71
CA ILE A 142 6.86 -1.99 10.63
C ILE A 142 6.75 -0.46 10.51
N ALA A 143 7.51 0.30 11.30
CA ALA A 143 7.56 1.75 11.22
C ALA A 143 8.01 2.23 9.82
N SER A 144 9.07 1.63 9.27
CA SER A 144 9.56 1.94 7.92
C SER A 144 8.54 1.61 6.85
N LEU A 145 7.77 0.53 6.97
CA LEU A 145 6.71 0.18 6.01
C LEU A 145 5.64 1.26 5.92
N PHE A 146 5.28 1.92 7.03
CA PHE A 146 4.34 3.03 7.02
C PHE A 146 4.88 4.27 6.28
N ILE A 147 6.18 4.54 6.39
CA ILE A 147 6.84 5.61 5.62
C ILE A 147 6.86 5.24 4.13
N VAL A 148 7.28 4.02 3.80
CA VAL A 148 7.32 3.53 2.41
C VAL A 148 5.93 3.56 1.78
N TYR A 149 4.90 3.15 2.52
CA TYR A 149 3.51 3.25 2.07
C TYR A 149 3.13 4.68 1.69
N LYS A 150 3.58 5.70 2.45
CA LYS A 150 3.30 7.10 2.10
C LYS A 150 4.08 7.60 0.89
N LEU A 151 5.28 7.07 0.68
CA LEU A 151 6.05 7.37 -0.52
C LEU A 151 5.50 6.65 -1.77
N LEU A 152 4.67 5.63 -1.59
CA LEU A 152 4.11 4.84 -2.69
C LEU A 152 3.32 5.72 -3.67
N ASP A 153 2.45 6.59 -3.17
CA ASP A 153 1.65 7.49 -4.02
C ASP A 153 2.57 8.39 -4.90
N VAL A 154 3.66 8.90 -4.30
CA VAL A 154 4.66 9.70 -5.01
C VAL A 154 5.40 8.88 -6.05
N ILE A 155 5.83 7.66 -5.70
CA ILE A 155 6.56 6.76 -6.61
C ILE A 155 5.66 6.37 -7.79
N VAL A 156 4.42 5.98 -7.52
CA VAL A 156 3.44 5.64 -8.56
C VAL A 156 3.20 6.83 -9.47
N TRP A 157 3.01 8.03 -8.91
CA TRP A 157 2.89 9.26 -9.70
C TRP A 157 4.11 9.48 -10.59
N LEU A 158 5.34 9.38 -10.07
CA LEU A 158 6.56 9.58 -10.86
C LEU A 158 6.69 8.59 -12.02
N ILE A 159 6.25 7.35 -11.85
CA ILE A 159 6.27 6.33 -12.89
C ILE A 159 5.31 6.69 -14.03
N VAL A 160 4.10 7.15 -13.68
CA VAL A 160 2.99 7.31 -14.63
C VAL A 160 2.78 8.75 -15.13
N GLN A 161 3.45 9.72 -14.50
CA GLN A 161 3.26 11.15 -14.75
C GLN A 161 3.40 11.47 -16.24
N LYS A 162 4.43 10.96 -16.91
CA LYS A 162 4.68 11.25 -18.32
C LYS A 162 3.52 10.83 -19.22
N ASP A 163 3.00 9.63 -19.02
CA ASP A 163 1.91 9.07 -19.82
C ASP A 163 0.59 9.82 -19.58
N VAL A 164 0.32 10.15 -18.31
CA VAL A 164 -0.87 10.92 -17.92
C VAL A 164 -0.82 12.33 -18.50
N LEU A 165 0.30 13.04 -18.36
CA LEU A 165 0.42 14.41 -18.85
C LEU A 165 0.37 14.47 -20.37
N ALA A 166 1.05 13.56 -21.07
CA ALA A 166 0.99 13.47 -22.53
C ALA A 166 -0.43 13.22 -23.04
N MET A 167 -1.20 12.38 -22.32
CA MET A 167 -2.61 12.16 -22.64
C MET A 167 -3.45 13.43 -22.44
N LEU A 168 -3.26 14.15 -21.32
CA LEU A 168 -3.98 15.39 -21.07
C LEU A 168 -3.69 16.45 -22.15
N ASP A 169 -2.42 16.58 -22.55
CA ASP A 169 -1.98 17.50 -23.60
C ASP A 169 -2.56 17.14 -24.97
N THR A 170 -2.57 15.84 -25.34
CA THR A 170 -3.16 15.34 -26.59
C THR A 170 -4.63 15.74 -26.74
N TYR A 171 -5.35 15.78 -25.62
CA TYR A 171 -6.76 16.14 -25.58
C TYR A 171 -7.02 17.62 -25.26
N GLY A 172 -5.98 18.47 -25.24
CA GLY A 172 -6.10 19.91 -25.01
C GLY A 172 -6.60 20.29 -23.61
N ILE A 173 -6.46 19.39 -22.63
CA ILE A 173 -6.97 19.59 -21.28
C ILE A 173 -5.97 20.43 -20.49
N LYS A 174 -6.40 21.59 -20.01
CA LYS A 174 -5.58 22.45 -19.16
C LYS A 174 -5.56 21.94 -17.71
N TYR A 175 -4.38 21.66 -17.19
CA TYR A 175 -4.16 21.19 -15.82
C TYR A 175 -3.13 22.04 -15.05
N ASP A 176 -3.18 21.92 -13.73
CA ASP A 176 -2.09 22.29 -12.81
C ASP A 176 -1.62 21.04 -12.08
N ILE A 177 -0.31 20.95 -11.85
CA ILE A 177 0.29 19.90 -11.02
C ILE A 177 0.28 20.40 -9.58
N ILE A 178 -0.33 19.61 -8.69
CA ILE A 178 -0.34 19.87 -7.25
C ILE A 178 0.65 18.94 -6.57
N HIS A 179 1.69 19.54 -6.01
CA HIS A 179 2.57 18.88 -5.07
C HIS A 179 2.10 19.21 -3.66
N SER A 180 1.26 18.35 -3.09
CA SER A 180 0.95 18.42 -1.66
C SER A 180 1.63 17.26 -0.95
N LEU A 181 2.62 17.60 -0.11
CA LEU A 181 3.19 16.65 0.83
C LEU A 181 2.42 16.82 2.14
N SER A 182 1.36 16.05 2.33
CA SER A 182 0.60 16.07 3.57
C SER A 182 1.26 15.12 4.58
N PHE A 183 1.65 15.66 5.75
CA PHE A 183 2.01 14.84 6.89
C PHE A 183 0.74 14.17 7.43
N SER A 184 0.39 13.04 6.84
CA SER A 184 -0.78 12.27 7.25
C SER A 184 -0.60 11.63 8.63
N GLU A 185 -1.71 11.23 9.24
CA GLU A 185 -1.75 10.45 10.49
C GLU A 185 -0.80 9.24 10.45
N THR A 186 -0.66 8.59 9.29
CA THR A 186 0.24 7.45 9.08
C THR A 186 1.71 7.78 9.35
N PHE A 187 2.15 9.00 9.03
CA PHE A 187 3.52 9.44 9.31
C PHE A 187 3.76 9.61 10.81
N VAL A 188 2.78 10.15 11.54
CA VAL A 188 2.82 10.25 13.00
C VAL A 188 2.89 8.84 13.62
N PHE A 189 2.06 7.90 13.14
CA PHE A 189 2.12 6.51 13.59
C PHE A 189 3.49 5.88 13.36
N ALA A 190 4.14 6.14 12.23
CA ALA A 190 5.49 5.65 11.96
C ALA A 190 6.51 6.18 12.99
N ILE A 191 6.46 7.47 13.32
CA ILE A 191 7.33 8.07 14.34
C ILE A 191 7.07 7.44 15.71
N LEU A 192 5.80 7.26 16.10
CA LEU A 192 5.44 6.62 17.36
C LEU A 192 5.98 5.19 17.44
N LEU A 193 5.95 4.44 16.35
CA LEU A 193 6.52 3.09 16.30
C LEU A 193 8.05 3.10 16.40
N PHE A 194 8.73 4.10 15.84
CA PHE A 194 10.17 4.27 16.09
C PHE A 194 10.46 4.58 17.56
N GLY A 195 9.64 5.43 18.20
CA GLY A 195 9.72 5.66 19.64
C GLY A 195 9.51 4.37 20.45
N LEU A 196 8.53 3.54 20.07
CA LEU A 196 8.30 2.25 20.70
C LEU A 196 9.48 1.29 20.51
N ALA A 197 10.10 1.27 19.32
CA ALA A 197 11.29 0.48 19.08
C ALA A 197 12.45 0.89 20.00
N GLU A 198 12.59 2.19 20.27
CA GLU A 198 13.58 2.72 21.20
C GLU A 198 13.30 2.27 22.64
N VAL A 199 12.05 2.33 23.09
CA VAL A 199 11.64 1.79 24.41
C VAL A 199 12.00 0.30 24.54
N PHE A 200 11.78 -0.50 23.49
CA PHE A 200 12.17 -1.91 23.47
C PHE A 200 13.70 -2.09 23.51
N ARG A 201 14.46 -1.18 22.89
CA ARG A 201 15.93 -1.19 22.92
C ARG A 201 16.45 -0.91 24.32
N SER A 202 15.92 0.11 25.00
CA SER A 202 16.27 0.42 26.38
C SER A 202 15.89 -0.72 27.33
N GLY A 203 14.70 -1.32 27.16
CA GLY A 203 14.28 -2.49 27.94
C GLY A 203 15.21 -3.69 27.77
N LEU A 204 15.76 -3.91 26.57
CA LEU A 204 16.78 -4.92 26.33
C LEU A 204 18.09 -4.62 27.08
N GLN A 205 18.55 -3.35 27.08
CA GLN A 205 19.77 -2.96 27.79
C GLN A 205 19.65 -3.20 29.29
N LEU A 206 18.54 -2.77 29.90
CA LEU A 206 18.27 -2.99 31.32
C LEU A 206 18.27 -4.47 31.69
N LYS A 207 17.67 -5.30 30.83
CA LYS A 207 17.71 -6.76 31.01
C LYS A 207 19.14 -7.31 30.99
N GLN A 208 19.97 -6.83 30.05
CA GLN A 208 21.37 -7.26 29.95
C GLN A 208 22.20 -6.83 31.15
N GLU A 209 21.96 -5.64 31.69
CA GLU A 209 22.62 -5.16 32.91
C GLU A 209 22.23 -6.02 34.13
N GLN A 210 20.95 -6.32 34.30
CA GLN A 210 20.47 -7.22 35.35
C GLN A 210 21.09 -8.62 35.25
N ASP A 211 21.15 -9.20 34.05
CA ASP A 211 21.74 -10.52 33.81
C ASP A 211 23.26 -10.55 34.11
N LEU A 212 23.95 -9.41 34.11
CA LEU A 212 25.39 -9.29 34.43
C LEU A 212 25.69 -9.04 35.91
N THR A 213 24.68 -8.68 36.70
CA THR A 213 24.84 -8.28 38.12
C THR A 213 24.48 -9.42 39.09
N ILE A 214 23.91 -10.52 38.58
CA ILE A 214 23.57 -11.76 39.29
C ILE A 214 24.68 -12.79 39.03
#